data_AF-A0A938JDF1-F1
#
_entry.id   AF-A0A938JDF1-F1
#
_cell.length_a   1.000
_cell.length_b   1.000
_cell.length_c   1.000
_cell.angle_alpha   90.00
_cell.angle_beta   90.00
_cell.angle_gamma   90.00
#
_symmetry.space_group_name_H-M   'P 1'
#
loop_
_entity.id
_entity.type
_entity.pdbx_description
1 polymer ?
#
loop_
_entity_poly.entity_id
_entity_poly.type
_entity_poly.pdbx_seq_one_letter_code
_entity_poly.pdbx_strand_id
1 'polypeptide(L)'
;MGDAEVGGRLLLERLHVRAEDEHAALDHRGDGGLDPPVQGPPLAAQVHQGHAHAPQGTARRPTWRYPAQVSPPPALVSDAAGVDAVVAAVRAAGTCALDTEFLWEKTYAPVLCLAQIAVGEETWLIDPVAGAPLEPIADLVRDPAVEKLMHAPSADLIAFGLHFGAVPANVFDTQIAAGFVGLTAGAGLDRLLDQVLRVRLSHDETFSDWSRRPLTDTQCLYAADDVGHLAALVAELRRRLDERGRGAWAQAEIERRFCTPEAAGADPERSWRKVQRRGRLSPTAQAILVDVAAWRERAARRRDQPTAWVMKDPTVVEIARAAPRTADDLRRIRGVGKGFAGREADELLAAVEAGLGRTPPPSEPSVPQRVARRVEAVATLAVPMARIRCLDQDLAPELVATRADLDRFLEAVVIGEGVDDLPLGQGWRRELLGDDLIRLAAGEVVLSMNHEAPYLRIEERPAG
;
A
#
# COMPACT_ATOMS: atom_id res chain seq x y z
N MET A 1 -27.78 33.80 -1.55
CA MET A 1 -27.47 34.41 -0.23
C MET A 1 -28.19 33.55 0.79
N GLY A 2 -27.44 32.70 1.49
CA GLY A 2 -27.85 31.80 2.59
C GLY A 2 -28.78 30.64 2.21
N ASP A 3 -28.60 29.40 2.66
CA ASP A 3 -27.54 28.78 3.46
C ASP A 3 -27.55 27.27 3.22
N ALA A 4 -26.35 26.69 3.30
CA ALA A 4 -26.08 25.27 3.20
C ALA A 4 -26.02 24.68 4.62
N GLU A 5 -26.88 23.72 4.94
CA GLU A 5 -26.78 22.90 6.15
C GLU A 5 -27.50 21.56 5.94
N VAL A 6 -26.87 20.61 5.24
CA VAL A 6 -27.17 19.17 5.40
C VAL A 6 -25.91 18.37 5.06
N GLY A 7 -25.07 18.11 6.05
CA GLY A 7 -23.92 17.22 5.90
C GLY A 7 -23.27 16.99 7.26
N GLY A 8 -23.59 15.88 7.93
CA GLY A 8 -22.95 15.56 9.21
C GLY A 8 -23.63 14.49 10.08
N ARG A 9 -24.83 13.99 9.73
CA ARG A 9 -25.59 13.11 10.64
C ARG A 9 -25.71 11.63 10.27
N LEU A 10 -25.02 11.13 9.25
CA LEU A 10 -25.22 9.76 8.76
C LEU A 10 -24.17 8.72 9.23
N LEU A 11 -23.17 9.09 10.04
CA LEU A 11 -22.12 8.14 10.43
C LEU A 11 -22.45 7.21 11.62
N LEU A 12 -23.49 7.51 12.42
CA LEU A 12 -23.66 6.85 13.74
C LEU A 12 -24.82 5.83 13.85
N GLU A 13 -25.64 5.62 12.83
CA GLU A 13 -26.88 4.82 12.98
C GLU A 13 -26.76 3.31 12.69
N ARG A 14 -25.57 2.74 12.46
CA ARG A 14 -25.47 1.33 11.99
C ARG A 14 -24.65 0.35 12.83
N LEU A 15 -24.23 0.72 14.04
CA LEU A 15 -23.60 -0.22 14.99
C LEU A 15 -24.65 -0.92 15.85
N HIS A 16 -25.44 -1.82 15.27
CA HIS A 16 -26.20 -2.84 16.02
C HIS A 16 -26.16 -4.17 15.25
N VAL A 17 -25.11 -4.95 15.48
CA VAL A 17 -25.08 -6.37 15.13
C VAL A 17 -24.95 -7.16 16.43
N ARG A 18 -25.99 -7.92 16.74
CA ARG A 18 -26.07 -8.83 17.90
C ARG A 18 -25.06 -9.96 17.75
N ALA A 19 -24.26 -10.18 18.77
CA ALA A 19 -23.55 -11.44 18.99
C ALA A 19 -24.51 -12.41 19.70
N GLU A 20 -24.65 -13.62 19.19
CA GLU A 20 -25.26 -14.74 19.90
C GLU A 20 -24.29 -15.93 19.91
N ASP A 21 -24.33 -16.63 21.03
CA ASP A 21 -23.31 -17.47 21.65
C ASP A 21 -23.01 -18.83 20.98
N GLU A 22 -21.80 -19.32 21.27
CA GLU A 22 -21.37 -20.70 21.12
C GLU A 22 -22.09 -21.65 22.10
N HIS A 23 -22.47 -22.85 21.65
CA HIS A 23 -22.17 -24.15 22.29
C HIS A 23 -22.92 -25.29 21.59
N ALA A 24 -22.20 -26.31 21.11
CA ALA A 24 -22.64 -27.72 21.16
C ALA A 24 -21.49 -28.68 20.83
N ALA A 25 -21.17 -29.53 21.80
CA ALA A 25 -20.29 -30.68 21.72
C ALA A 25 -21.00 -31.92 21.13
N LEU A 26 -20.27 -32.78 20.41
CA LEU A 26 -20.51 -34.23 20.21
C LEU A 26 -19.17 -34.86 19.76
N ASP A 27 -18.46 -35.66 20.56
CA ASP A 27 -18.63 -37.08 20.96
C ASP A 27 -17.96 -38.11 20.01
N HIS A 28 -17.34 -39.10 20.65
CA HIS A 28 -16.39 -40.12 20.18
C HIS A 28 -17.02 -41.24 19.32
N ARG A 29 -16.17 -41.88 18.47
CA ARG A 29 -15.93 -43.35 18.28
C ARG A 29 -15.28 -43.56 16.90
N GLY A 30 -14.06 -44.10 16.81
CA GLY A 30 -13.74 -45.54 16.68
C GLY A 30 -13.01 -45.73 15.33
N ASP A 31 -11.72 -46.06 15.29
CA ASP A 31 -11.12 -47.41 15.29
C ASP A 31 -10.38 -47.63 13.94
N GLY A 32 -9.28 -48.38 13.95
CA GLY A 32 -8.58 -48.84 12.74
C GLY A 32 -7.16 -48.29 12.56
N GLY A 33 -6.18 -49.05 13.04
CA GLY A 33 -4.75 -48.76 12.92
C GLY A 33 -4.16 -48.92 11.51
N LEU A 34 -2.87 -48.55 11.40
CA LEU A 34 -1.80 -49.18 10.61
C LEU A 34 -0.48 -48.46 10.93
N ASP A 35 0.56 -49.23 11.30
CA ASP A 35 1.91 -48.75 11.65
C ASP A 35 2.66 -48.09 10.47
N PRO A 36 3.58 -47.13 10.74
CA PRO A 36 4.48 -46.55 9.74
C PRO A 36 5.86 -47.25 9.68
N PRO A 37 6.56 -47.28 8.54
CA PRO A 37 7.95 -47.71 8.53
C PRO A 37 8.96 -46.54 8.50
N VAL A 38 9.85 -46.59 9.50
CA VAL A 38 11.32 -46.48 9.43
C VAL A 38 11.95 -45.08 9.26
N GLN A 39 12.46 -44.59 10.39
CA GLN A 39 13.50 -43.56 10.52
C GLN A 39 14.90 -44.18 10.31
N GLY A 40 15.75 -43.53 9.52
CA GLY A 40 17.18 -43.82 9.41
C GLY A 40 18.03 -43.01 10.41
N PRO A 41 19.23 -43.50 10.80
CA PRO A 41 20.01 -42.94 11.91
C PRO A 41 20.83 -41.69 11.52
N PRO A 42 21.15 -40.81 12.48
CA PRO A 42 21.99 -39.64 12.26
C PRO A 42 23.48 -39.99 12.26
N LEU A 43 24.23 -39.45 11.30
CA LEU A 43 25.69 -39.59 11.22
C LEU A 43 26.39 -38.57 12.13
N ALA A 44 27.23 -39.08 13.02
CA ALA A 44 28.08 -38.31 13.91
C ALA A 44 29.43 -37.93 13.26
N ALA A 45 29.88 -36.72 13.62
CA ALA A 45 31.26 -36.29 13.89
C ALA A 45 32.39 -36.59 12.88
N GLN A 46 32.94 -35.52 12.29
CA GLN A 46 34.39 -35.38 12.13
C GLN A 46 34.84 -34.01 12.63
N VAL A 47 35.67 -34.06 13.66
CA VAL A 47 36.32 -32.95 14.35
C VAL A 47 37.67 -32.71 13.67
N HIS A 48 37.93 -31.51 13.18
CA HIS A 48 39.30 -31.04 12.89
C HIS A 48 39.70 -30.01 13.94
N GLN A 49 40.81 -30.31 14.63
CA GLN A 49 41.46 -29.46 15.62
C GLN A 49 42.28 -28.36 14.97
N GLY A 50 42.31 -27.20 15.64
CA GLY A 50 43.46 -26.30 15.74
C GLY A 50 43.49 -25.15 14.74
N HIS A 51 43.26 -23.92 15.21
CA HIS A 51 44.31 -22.92 15.44
C HIS A 51 43.81 -21.90 16.46
N ALA A 52 44.59 -21.72 17.53
CA ALA A 52 44.28 -20.83 18.64
C ALA A 52 44.67 -19.38 18.28
N HIS A 53 43.72 -18.45 18.44
CA HIS A 53 44.01 -17.02 18.59
C HIS A 53 43.39 -16.49 19.89
N ALA A 54 44.17 -15.62 20.54
CA ALA A 54 44.06 -15.15 21.91
C ALA A 54 42.73 -14.42 22.26
N PRO A 55 42.32 -14.37 23.55
CA PRO A 55 41.10 -13.69 23.96
C PRO A 55 41.31 -12.17 23.88
N GLN A 56 40.73 -11.54 22.87
CA GLN A 56 40.56 -10.08 22.87
C GLN A 56 39.33 -9.73 23.70
N GLY A 57 39.53 -8.77 24.60
CA GLY A 57 38.61 -8.42 25.68
C GLY A 57 37.19 -8.13 25.22
N THR A 58 36.24 -8.53 26.07
CA THR A 58 34.83 -8.19 25.98
C THR A 58 34.64 -6.67 26.17
N ALA A 59 34.86 -5.91 25.11
CA ALA A 59 34.38 -4.54 25.03
C ALA A 59 32.85 -4.60 25.10
N ARG A 60 32.30 -4.23 26.27
CA ARG A 60 30.86 -4.02 26.45
C ARG A 60 30.37 -3.10 25.32
N ARG A 61 29.44 -3.60 24.51
CA ARG A 61 28.71 -2.78 23.53
C ARG A 61 28.20 -1.53 24.25
N PRO A 62 28.46 -0.31 23.76
CA PRO A 62 27.87 0.88 24.35
C PRO A 62 26.36 0.76 24.18
N THR A 63 25.65 0.62 25.29
CA THR A 63 24.20 0.73 25.32
C THR A 63 23.89 2.22 25.30
N TRP A 64 23.87 2.80 24.10
CA TRP A 64 23.14 4.05 23.91
C TRP A 64 21.65 3.71 24.09
N ARG A 65 21.19 3.78 25.34
CA ARG A 65 19.76 3.92 25.62
C ARG A 65 19.48 5.38 25.32
N TYR A 66 18.73 5.65 24.24
CA TYR A 66 17.90 6.84 24.26
C TYR A 66 17.13 6.77 25.58
N PRO A 67 17.15 7.81 26.45
CA PRO A 67 16.28 7.79 27.60
C PRO A 67 14.87 7.51 27.05
N ALA A 68 14.19 6.51 27.62
CA ALA A 68 12.76 6.38 27.39
C ALA A 68 12.17 7.69 27.89
N GLN A 69 12.00 8.66 27.00
CA GLN A 69 11.21 9.84 27.29
C GLN A 69 9.85 9.26 27.60
N VAL A 70 9.47 9.35 28.88
CA VAL A 70 8.09 9.12 29.26
C VAL A 70 7.36 10.28 28.61
N SER A 71 6.89 10.07 27.39
CA SER A 71 6.01 11.02 26.72
C SER A 71 4.86 11.32 27.69
N PRO A 72 4.42 12.59 27.81
CA PRO A 72 3.24 12.89 28.59
C PRO A 72 2.09 11.99 28.11
N PRO A 73 1.18 11.58 29.02
CA PRO A 73 0.07 10.72 28.64
C PRO A 73 -0.72 11.39 27.51
N PRO A 74 -1.14 10.64 26.49
CA PRO A 74 -1.82 11.21 25.34
C PRO A 74 -3.14 11.86 25.76
N ALA A 75 -3.45 13.02 25.16
CA ALA A 75 -4.69 13.73 25.42
C ALA A 75 -5.82 13.19 24.54
N LEU A 76 -6.88 12.66 25.15
CA LEU A 76 -8.07 12.23 24.42
C LEU A 76 -8.92 13.45 24.02
N VAL A 77 -9.24 13.57 22.74
CA VAL A 77 -10.03 14.66 22.14
C VAL A 77 -11.33 14.07 21.61
N SER A 78 -12.46 14.46 22.20
CA SER A 78 -13.79 13.91 21.88
C SER A 78 -14.79 14.95 21.37
N ASP A 79 -14.36 16.19 21.15
CA ASP A 79 -15.23 17.29 20.70
C ASP A 79 -14.54 18.20 19.67
N ALA A 80 -15.33 19.09 19.06
CA ALA A 80 -14.84 20.02 18.03
C ALA A 80 -13.85 21.05 18.57
N ALA A 81 -14.03 21.54 19.80
CA ALA A 81 -13.17 22.57 20.38
C ALA A 81 -11.75 22.02 20.63
N GLY A 82 -11.64 20.76 21.07
CA GLY A 82 -10.37 20.07 21.19
C GLY A 82 -9.72 19.85 19.82
N VAL A 83 -10.48 19.47 18.79
CA VAL A 83 -9.95 19.34 17.42
C VAL A 83 -9.41 20.66 16.89
N ASP A 84 -10.12 21.78 17.11
CA ASP A 84 -9.66 23.11 16.68
C ASP A 84 -8.33 23.49 17.35
N ALA A 85 -8.15 23.13 18.64
CA ALA A 85 -6.89 23.35 19.35
C ALA A 85 -5.75 22.51 18.76
N VAL A 86 -6.00 21.24 18.43
CA VAL A 86 -5.01 20.38 17.75
C VAL A 86 -4.62 20.97 16.39
N VAL A 87 -5.60 21.36 15.58
CA VAL A 87 -5.35 21.97 14.26
C VAL A 87 -4.52 23.25 14.39
N ALA A 88 -4.82 24.09 15.38
CA ALA A 88 -4.03 25.30 15.64
C ALA A 88 -2.57 24.97 16.00
N ALA A 89 -2.35 23.96 16.85
CA ALA A 89 -1.00 23.52 17.22
C ALA A 89 -0.23 22.97 16.01
N VAL A 90 -0.85 22.12 15.19
CA VAL A 90 -0.25 21.58 13.97
C VAL A 90 0.10 22.70 12.99
N ARG A 91 -0.81 23.65 12.77
CA ARG A 91 -0.57 24.78 11.85
C ARG A 91 0.55 25.70 12.35
N ALA A 92 0.67 25.89 13.66
CA ALA A 92 1.76 26.67 14.24
C ALA A 92 3.12 25.97 14.05
N ALA A 93 3.16 24.65 14.14
CA ALA A 93 4.38 23.86 13.93
C ALA A 93 4.74 23.67 12.45
N GLY A 94 3.75 23.67 11.55
CA GLY A 94 3.93 23.38 10.12
C GLY A 94 4.21 21.90 9.83
N THR A 95 4.11 21.02 10.82
CA THR A 95 4.31 19.58 10.69
C THR A 95 3.59 18.82 11.80
N CYS A 96 3.21 17.58 11.54
CA CYS A 96 2.72 16.66 12.54
C CYS A 96 3.03 15.21 12.18
N ALA A 97 3.24 14.37 13.19
CA ALA A 97 3.06 12.93 13.04
C ALA A 97 1.56 12.62 12.96
N LEU A 98 1.16 11.71 12.07
CA LEU A 98 -0.23 11.32 11.87
C LEU A 98 -0.33 9.81 11.66
N ASP A 99 -1.30 9.20 12.32
CA ASP A 99 -1.73 7.82 12.07
C ASP A 99 -3.25 7.71 12.24
N THR A 100 -3.84 6.56 11.85
CA THR A 100 -5.26 6.28 12.12
C THR A 100 -5.54 4.84 12.54
N GLU A 101 -6.63 4.64 13.27
CA GLU A 101 -7.18 3.30 13.54
C GLU A 101 -8.56 3.18 12.92
N PHE A 102 -8.80 2.05 12.24
CA PHE A 102 -10.03 1.84 11.49
C PHE A 102 -10.45 0.37 11.41
N LEU A 103 -11.72 0.16 11.10
CA LEU A 103 -12.28 -1.15 10.75
C LEU A 103 -12.64 -1.19 9.27
N TRP A 104 -12.09 -2.15 8.52
CA TRP A 104 -12.29 -2.23 7.06
C TRP A 104 -12.64 -3.64 6.55
N GLU A 105 -13.71 -4.22 7.09
CA GLU A 105 -14.14 -5.59 6.73
C GLU A 105 -15.42 -5.64 5.90
N LYS A 106 -16.42 -4.84 6.27
CA LYS A 106 -17.82 -4.97 5.78
C LYS A 106 -18.35 -3.74 5.07
N THR A 107 -17.55 -2.68 5.02
CA THR A 107 -17.91 -1.38 4.45
C THR A 107 -17.08 -1.09 3.20
N TYR A 108 -17.53 -0.14 2.39
CA TYR A 108 -16.75 0.30 1.24
C TYR A 108 -15.56 1.15 1.71
N ALA A 109 -15.84 2.15 2.55
CA ALA A 109 -14.82 2.98 3.18
C ALA A 109 -14.42 2.41 4.55
N PRO A 110 -13.13 2.48 4.93
CA PRO A 110 -12.69 2.11 6.29
C PRO A 110 -13.45 2.94 7.32
N VAL A 111 -14.01 2.34 8.37
CA VAL A 111 -14.63 3.10 9.46
C VAL A 111 -13.52 3.68 10.33
N LEU A 112 -13.26 4.99 10.23
CA LEU A 112 -12.28 5.68 11.05
C LEU A 112 -12.74 5.71 12.51
N CYS A 113 -11.96 5.09 13.37
CA CYS A 113 -12.25 4.91 14.79
C CYS A 113 -11.37 5.78 15.69
N LEU A 114 -10.17 6.16 15.23
CA LEU A 114 -9.25 7.06 15.94
C LEU A 114 -8.35 7.75 14.91
N ALA A 115 -7.93 8.98 15.19
CA ALA A 115 -6.80 9.60 14.53
C ALA A 115 -5.80 10.06 15.60
N GLN A 116 -4.52 9.78 15.38
CA GLN A 116 -3.46 10.13 16.31
C GLN A 116 -2.61 11.23 15.71
N ILE A 117 -2.35 12.27 16.49
CA ILE A 117 -1.48 13.38 16.08
C ILE A 117 -0.43 13.62 17.14
N ALA A 118 0.83 13.75 16.74
CA ALA A 118 1.88 14.23 17.62
C ALA A 118 2.62 15.44 17.04
N VAL A 119 2.86 16.42 17.89
CA VAL A 119 3.63 17.64 17.60
C VAL A 119 4.56 17.91 18.79
N GLY A 120 5.87 17.81 18.57
CA GLY A 120 6.83 17.92 19.67
C GLY A 120 6.66 16.80 20.70
N GLU A 121 6.44 17.16 21.96
CA GLU A 121 6.18 16.20 23.04
C GLU A 121 4.68 15.97 23.28
N GLU A 122 3.80 16.69 22.58
CA GLU A 122 2.35 16.58 22.74
C GLU A 122 1.77 15.55 21.78
N THR A 123 0.92 14.66 22.30
CA THR A 123 0.20 13.64 21.54
C THR A 123 -1.29 13.72 21.83
N TRP A 124 -2.12 13.73 20.79
CA TRP A 124 -3.58 13.74 20.86
C TRP A 124 -4.17 12.52 20.19
N LEU A 125 -5.17 11.93 20.84
CA LEU A 125 -6.00 10.85 20.30
C LEU A 125 -7.39 11.41 20.00
N ILE A 126 -7.68 11.61 18.73
CA ILE A 126 -8.90 12.26 18.26
C ILE A 126 -9.95 11.20 17.99
N ASP A 127 -11.02 11.21 18.78
CA ASP A 127 -12.02 10.16 18.86
C ASP A 127 -13.32 10.52 18.10
N PRO A 128 -13.46 10.11 16.83
CA PRO A 128 -14.68 10.33 16.06
C PRO A 128 -15.89 9.58 16.60
N VAL A 129 -15.69 8.46 17.29
CA VAL A 129 -16.78 7.66 17.87
C VAL A 129 -17.39 8.39 19.08
N ALA A 130 -16.57 9.13 19.83
CA ALA A 130 -17.03 9.98 20.93
C ALA A 130 -17.57 11.35 20.50
N GLY A 131 -17.36 11.76 19.24
CA GLY A 131 -17.95 12.98 18.66
C GLY A 131 -16.97 14.00 18.09
N ALA A 132 -15.66 13.71 18.07
CA ALA A 132 -14.67 14.61 17.48
C ALA A 132 -14.76 14.61 15.93
N PRO A 133 -14.91 15.78 15.26
CA PRO A 133 -14.96 15.83 13.81
C PRO A 133 -13.56 15.60 13.19
N LEU A 134 -13.47 14.76 12.15
CA LEU A 134 -12.20 14.51 11.44
C LEU A 134 -12.00 15.33 10.15
N GLU A 135 -13.01 16.07 9.67
CA GLU A 135 -12.82 16.94 8.49
C GLU A 135 -11.69 17.96 8.70
N PRO A 136 -11.53 18.62 9.86
CA PRO A 136 -10.39 19.53 10.08
C PRO A 136 -9.02 18.83 10.00
N ILE A 137 -8.96 17.53 10.30
CA ILE A 137 -7.74 16.73 10.14
C ILE A 137 -7.51 16.39 8.67
N ALA A 138 -8.57 16.05 7.94
CA ALA A 138 -8.51 15.86 6.49
C ALA A 138 -8.05 17.12 5.74
N ASP A 139 -8.40 18.31 6.25
CA ASP A 139 -7.89 19.59 5.77
C ASP A 139 -6.38 19.74 5.97
N LEU A 140 -5.82 19.24 7.08
CA LEU A 140 -4.37 19.19 7.27
C LEU A 140 -3.70 18.22 6.29
N VAL A 141 -4.31 17.06 6.03
CA VAL A 141 -3.80 16.05 5.09
C VAL A 141 -3.63 16.62 3.67
N ARG A 142 -4.60 17.43 3.20
CA ARG A 142 -4.55 18.09 1.88
C ARG A 142 -3.75 19.39 1.85
N ASP A 143 -3.32 19.92 3.00
CA ASP A 143 -2.60 21.19 3.08
C ASP A 143 -1.10 21.02 2.73
N PRO A 144 -0.59 21.65 1.65
CA PRO A 144 0.83 21.57 1.31
C PRO A 144 1.75 22.29 2.31
N ALA A 145 1.23 23.21 3.12
CA ALA A 145 2.03 23.94 4.12
C ALA A 145 2.29 23.14 5.40
N VAL A 146 1.60 22.00 5.58
CA VAL A 146 1.78 21.11 6.74
C VAL A 146 2.44 19.82 6.27
N GLU A 147 3.60 19.47 6.83
CA GLU A 147 4.25 18.20 6.53
C GLU A 147 3.70 17.07 7.43
N LYS A 148 3.14 16.02 6.83
CA LYS A 148 2.61 14.86 7.55
C LYS A 148 3.65 13.76 7.62
N LEU A 149 4.13 13.48 8.83
CA LEU A 149 5.06 12.38 9.10
C LEU A 149 4.25 11.12 9.39
N MET A 150 4.38 10.11 8.55
CA MET A 150 3.60 8.89 8.68
C MET A 150 4.46 7.65 8.45
N HIS A 151 3.95 6.49 8.82
CA HIS A 151 4.56 5.21 8.51
C HIS A 151 3.59 4.38 7.66
N ALA A 152 4.00 4.02 6.43
CA ALA A 152 3.20 3.18 5.53
C ALA A 152 1.72 3.67 5.33
N PRO A 153 1.48 4.96 5.02
CA PRO A 153 0.18 5.62 5.18
C PRO A 153 -0.88 5.27 4.13
N SER A 154 -0.69 4.17 3.39
CA SER A 154 -1.52 3.87 2.22
C SER A 154 -3.00 3.74 2.58
N ALA A 155 -3.31 3.04 3.67
CA ALA A 155 -4.69 2.81 4.09
C ALA A 155 -5.31 4.06 4.73
N ASP A 156 -4.54 4.79 5.52
CA ASP A 156 -4.93 6.04 6.19
C ASP A 156 -5.34 7.10 5.16
N LEU A 157 -4.49 7.31 4.14
CA LEU A 157 -4.75 8.29 3.10
C LEU A 157 -5.92 7.88 2.20
N ILE A 158 -6.13 6.58 1.97
CA ILE A 158 -7.36 6.09 1.31
C ILE A 158 -8.57 6.40 2.19
N ALA A 159 -8.51 6.19 3.51
CA ALA A 159 -9.62 6.48 4.41
C ALA A 159 -10.00 7.97 4.35
N PHE A 160 -9.03 8.88 4.47
CA PHE A 160 -9.26 10.31 4.34
C PHE A 160 -9.81 10.70 2.95
N GLY A 161 -9.30 10.09 1.90
CA GLY A 161 -9.77 10.35 0.54
C GLY A 161 -11.20 9.86 0.26
N LEU A 162 -11.58 8.69 0.78
CA LEU A 162 -12.94 8.15 0.61
C LEU A 162 -14.00 8.91 1.41
N HIS A 163 -13.68 9.31 2.64
CA HIS A 163 -14.60 10.04 3.53
C HIS A 163 -14.71 11.52 3.20
N PHE A 164 -13.57 12.17 2.92
CA PHE A 164 -13.50 13.62 2.86
C PHE A 164 -13.03 14.15 1.51
N GLY A 165 -12.69 13.27 0.55
CA GLY A 165 -12.13 13.69 -0.74
C GLY A 165 -10.74 14.33 -0.62
N ALA A 166 -10.04 14.08 0.48
CA ALA A 166 -8.70 14.65 0.71
C ALA A 166 -7.69 14.01 -0.25
N VAL A 167 -7.13 14.81 -1.16
CA VAL A 167 -5.93 14.44 -1.91
C VAL A 167 -4.72 14.85 -1.06
N PRO A 168 -3.88 13.89 -0.62
CA PRO A 168 -2.75 14.20 0.24
C PRO A 168 -1.74 15.11 -0.44
N ALA A 169 -1.12 15.99 0.35
CA ALA A 169 0.01 16.81 -0.08
C ALA A 169 1.08 16.80 1.01
N ASN A 170 2.36 17.03 0.69
CA ASN A 170 3.45 17.16 1.67
C ASN A 170 3.46 16.04 2.74
N VAL A 171 3.47 14.79 2.27
CA VAL A 171 3.57 13.59 3.11
C VAL A 171 5.03 13.16 3.15
N PHE A 172 5.49 12.68 4.30
CA PHE A 172 6.75 11.96 4.46
C PHE A 172 6.45 10.56 5.00
N ASP A 173 6.76 9.53 4.21
CA ASP A 173 6.61 8.13 4.61
C ASP A 173 7.95 7.53 5.05
N THR A 174 8.03 7.20 6.34
CA THR A 174 9.21 6.58 6.95
C THR A 174 9.53 5.20 6.37
N GLN A 175 8.55 4.43 5.92
CA GLN A 175 8.76 3.10 5.33
C GLN A 175 9.43 3.19 3.95
N ILE A 176 9.00 4.14 3.11
CA ILE A 176 9.65 4.39 1.82
C ILE A 176 11.05 4.95 2.06
N ALA A 177 11.19 5.97 2.91
CA ALA A 177 12.48 6.56 3.24
C ALA A 177 13.49 5.52 3.75
N ALA A 178 13.05 4.57 4.59
CA ALA A 178 13.86 3.47 5.10
C ALA A 178 14.48 2.62 3.96
N GLY A 179 13.70 2.28 2.94
CA GLY A 179 14.22 1.49 1.82
C GLY A 179 15.25 2.25 0.96
N PHE A 180 15.21 3.59 0.93
CA PHE A 180 16.21 4.42 0.25
C PHE A 180 17.56 4.53 1.00
N VAL A 181 17.58 4.16 2.27
CA VAL A 181 18.79 4.16 3.12
C VAL A 181 19.30 2.76 3.45
N GLY A 182 18.88 1.75 2.68
CA GLY A 182 19.37 0.37 2.79
C GLY A 182 18.71 -0.45 3.90
N LEU A 183 17.67 0.08 4.54
CA LEU A 183 16.87 -0.70 5.49
C LEU A 183 15.85 -1.57 4.73
N THR A 184 15.31 -2.57 5.42
CA THR A 184 14.37 -3.51 4.82
C THR A 184 13.14 -2.76 4.30
N ALA A 185 12.87 -2.80 2.99
CA ALA A 185 11.63 -2.27 2.43
C ALA A 185 10.42 -2.99 3.03
N GLY A 186 9.37 -2.23 3.34
CA GLY A 186 8.18 -2.79 3.98
C GLY A 186 8.39 -3.19 5.45
N ALA A 187 9.47 -2.74 6.11
CA ALA A 187 9.61 -2.92 7.55
C ALA A 187 8.46 -2.21 8.28
N GLY A 188 7.88 -2.89 9.27
CA GLY A 188 6.94 -2.29 10.21
C GLY A 188 7.63 -1.24 11.10
N LEU A 189 6.80 -0.40 11.73
CA LEU A 189 7.26 0.72 12.54
C LEU A 189 8.12 0.27 13.71
N ASP A 190 7.67 -0.75 14.46
CA ASP A 190 8.36 -1.38 15.59
C ASP A 190 9.81 -1.76 15.25
N ARG A 191 10.00 -2.44 14.13
CA ARG A 191 11.31 -2.88 13.64
C ARG A 191 12.15 -1.69 13.24
N LEU A 192 11.55 -0.70 12.59
CA LEU A 192 12.26 0.48 12.14
C LEU A 192 12.75 1.33 13.32
N LEU A 193 11.93 1.46 14.37
CA LEU A 193 12.29 2.12 15.63
C LEU A 193 13.43 1.39 16.36
N ASP A 194 13.40 0.06 16.46
CA ASP A 194 14.49 -0.70 17.11
C ASP A 194 15.80 -0.64 16.29
N GLN A 195 15.70 -0.65 14.96
CA GLN A 195 16.87 -0.57 14.08
C GLN A 195 17.52 0.81 14.08
N VAL A 196 16.71 1.87 14.04
CA VAL A 196 17.19 3.25 13.83
C VAL A 196 17.40 3.97 15.15
N LEU A 197 16.44 3.91 16.07
CA LEU A 197 16.46 4.65 17.33
C LEU A 197 16.78 3.78 18.55
N ARG A 198 16.86 2.45 18.39
CA ARG A 198 17.01 1.49 19.51
C ARG A 198 15.85 1.56 20.51
N VAL A 199 14.68 1.98 20.02
CA VAL A 199 13.43 2.01 20.78
C VAL A 199 12.66 0.73 20.48
N ARG A 200 12.16 0.08 21.52
CA ARG A 200 11.28 -1.09 21.39
C ARG A 200 9.93 -0.70 21.94
N LEU A 201 8.93 -0.76 21.08
CA LEU A 201 7.56 -0.65 21.52
C LEU A 201 7.23 -1.86 22.38
N SER A 202 6.60 -1.58 23.52
CA SER A 202 5.96 -2.61 24.32
C SER A 202 4.53 -2.71 23.82
N HIS A 203 4.01 -3.92 23.63
CA HIS A 203 2.62 -4.26 23.33
C HIS A 203 2.24 -4.34 21.83
N ASP A 204 1.61 -5.46 21.46
CA ASP A 204 0.95 -5.69 20.17
C ASP A 204 -0.57 -5.59 20.39
N GLU A 205 -1.21 -4.50 19.96
CA GLU A 205 -2.68 -4.37 19.92
C GLU A 205 -3.20 -4.18 18.48
N THR A 206 -2.44 -4.67 17.48
CA THR A 206 -2.75 -4.50 16.05
C THR A 206 -4.09 -5.13 15.61
N PHE A 207 -4.71 -5.98 16.43
CA PHE A 207 -6.02 -6.62 16.17
C PHE A 207 -7.05 -6.33 17.28
N SER A 208 -7.14 -5.08 17.74
CA SER A 208 -8.15 -4.63 18.70
C SER A 208 -9.44 -4.12 18.02
N ASP A 209 -10.59 -4.23 18.69
CA ASP A 209 -11.84 -3.60 18.23
C ASP A 209 -11.84 -2.11 18.60
N TRP A 210 -11.32 -1.29 17.68
CA TRP A 210 -11.20 0.15 17.83
C TRP A 210 -12.53 0.91 17.85
N SER A 211 -13.66 0.25 17.60
CA SER A 211 -14.98 0.89 17.71
C SER A 211 -15.51 0.94 19.14
N ARG A 212 -14.95 0.14 20.05
CA ARG A 212 -15.45 0.02 21.43
C ARG A 212 -15.06 1.22 22.27
N ARG A 213 -15.99 1.64 23.14
CA ARG A 213 -15.77 2.72 24.11
C ARG A 213 -16.14 2.29 25.54
N PRO A 214 -15.42 2.80 26.56
CA PRO A 214 -14.23 3.65 26.45
C PRO A 214 -13.02 2.88 25.87
N LEU A 215 -12.06 3.61 25.28
CA LEU A 215 -10.77 3.01 24.91
C LEU A 215 -10.05 2.53 26.18
N THR A 216 -9.36 1.42 26.09
CA THR A 216 -8.52 0.92 27.19
C THR A 216 -7.22 1.71 27.29
N ASP A 217 -6.59 1.74 28.47
CA ASP A 217 -5.28 2.39 28.64
C ASP A 217 -4.23 1.81 27.69
N THR A 218 -4.25 0.50 27.44
CA THR A 218 -3.35 -0.16 26.48
C THR A 218 -3.58 0.33 25.06
N GLN A 219 -4.83 0.47 24.62
CA GLN A 219 -5.15 1.02 23.29
C GLN A 219 -4.68 2.47 23.16
N CYS A 220 -4.89 3.29 24.18
CA CYS A 220 -4.41 4.67 24.18
C CYS A 220 -2.88 4.76 24.10
N LEU A 221 -2.16 3.91 24.83
CA LEU A 221 -0.71 3.85 24.79
C LEU A 221 -0.19 3.37 23.44
N TYR A 222 -0.75 2.28 22.91
CA TYR A 222 -0.41 1.75 21.59
C TYR A 222 -0.58 2.83 20.51
N ALA A 223 -1.75 3.47 20.47
CA ALA A 223 -2.05 4.53 19.51
C ALA A 223 -1.08 5.72 19.64
N ALA A 224 -0.66 6.07 20.86
CA ALA A 224 0.31 7.14 21.07
C ALA A 224 1.73 6.75 20.59
N ASP A 225 2.12 5.49 20.76
CA ASP A 225 3.43 4.98 20.35
C ASP A 225 3.63 5.03 18.82
N ASP A 226 2.55 4.84 18.04
CA ASP A 226 2.60 4.87 16.56
C ASP A 226 2.97 6.25 15.98
N VAL A 227 2.70 7.33 16.72
CA VAL A 227 3.04 8.71 16.30
C VAL A 227 4.18 9.33 17.11
N GLY A 228 4.34 8.94 18.37
CA GLY A 228 5.22 9.62 19.34
C GLY A 228 6.70 9.61 18.96
N HIS A 229 7.15 8.63 18.18
CA HIS A 229 8.55 8.52 17.76
C HIS A 229 8.81 8.91 16.30
N LEU A 230 7.77 9.24 15.52
CA LEU A 230 7.91 9.50 14.09
C LEU A 230 8.79 10.72 13.79
N ALA A 231 8.68 11.80 14.55
CA ALA A 231 9.52 12.99 14.34
C ALA A 231 11.02 12.67 14.47
N ALA A 232 11.41 11.95 15.52
CA ALA A 232 12.80 11.53 15.74
C ALA A 232 13.28 10.54 14.66
N LEU A 233 12.41 9.61 14.27
CA LEU A 233 12.70 8.64 13.21
C LEU A 233 12.92 9.34 11.86
N VAL A 234 12.05 10.28 11.50
CA VAL A 234 12.16 11.09 10.27
C VAL A 234 13.46 11.89 10.26
N ALA A 235 13.82 12.52 11.38
CA ALA A 235 15.07 13.28 11.47
C ALA A 235 16.30 12.41 11.14
N GLU A 236 16.37 11.20 11.69
CA GLU A 236 17.48 10.28 11.43
C GLU A 236 17.44 9.70 10.00
N LEU A 237 16.25 9.41 9.46
CA LEU A 237 16.10 8.96 8.08
C LEU A 237 16.50 10.05 7.09
N ARG A 238 16.12 11.32 7.30
CA ARG A 238 16.54 12.46 6.49
C ARG A 238 18.06 12.61 6.50
N ARG A 239 18.68 12.56 7.68
CA ARG A 239 20.14 12.60 7.82
C ARG A 239 20.82 11.51 6.96
N ARG A 240 20.32 10.28 7.01
CA ARG A 240 20.84 9.15 6.21
C ARG A 240 20.56 9.27 4.71
N LEU A 241 19.44 9.89 4.32
CA LEU A 241 19.11 10.19 2.93
C LEU A 241 20.05 11.26 2.38
N ASP A 242 20.32 12.31 3.15
CA ASP A 242 21.21 13.41 2.78
C ASP A 242 22.65 12.92 2.61
N GLU A 243 23.14 12.07 3.52
CA GLU A 243 24.44 11.40 3.40
C GLU A 243 24.60 10.60 2.10
N ARG A 244 23.48 10.12 1.54
CA ARG A 244 23.44 9.33 0.30
C ARG A 244 23.04 10.16 -0.92
N GLY A 245 22.69 11.44 -0.76
CA GLY A 245 22.16 12.28 -1.84
C GLY A 245 20.79 11.83 -2.37
N ARG A 246 19.97 11.16 -1.55
CA ARG A 246 18.71 10.50 -1.97
C ARG A 246 17.43 11.16 -1.47
N GLY A 247 17.52 12.31 -0.79
CA GLY A 247 16.34 13.03 -0.31
C GLY A 247 15.31 13.29 -1.41
N ALA A 248 15.77 13.77 -2.57
CA ALA A 248 14.91 14.02 -3.73
C ALA A 248 14.30 12.73 -4.33
N TRP A 249 15.02 11.62 -4.29
CA TRP A 249 14.52 10.33 -4.81
C TRP A 249 13.40 9.78 -3.93
N ALA A 250 13.60 9.83 -2.61
CA ALA A 250 12.59 9.43 -1.64
C ALA A 250 11.35 10.32 -1.74
N GLN A 251 11.52 11.65 -1.80
CA GLN A 251 10.40 12.58 -1.93
C GLN A 251 9.59 12.34 -3.21
N ALA A 252 10.25 12.20 -4.36
CA ALA A 252 9.58 11.91 -5.62
C ALA A 252 8.83 10.56 -5.59
N GLU A 253 9.35 9.57 -4.85
CA GLU A 253 8.66 8.30 -4.65
C GLU A 253 7.38 8.45 -3.83
N ILE A 254 7.47 9.17 -2.71
CA ILE A 254 6.36 9.40 -1.78
C ILE A 254 5.25 10.19 -2.49
N GLU A 255 5.61 11.25 -3.21
CA GLU A 255 4.67 12.06 -3.99
C GLU A 255 3.97 11.22 -5.06
N ARG A 256 4.71 10.43 -5.84
CA ARG A 256 4.11 9.56 -6.86
C ARG A 256 3.11 8.57 -6.26
N ARG A 257 3.39 8.02 -5.07
CA ARG A 257 2.54 7.00 -4.45
C ARG A 257 1.30 7.57 -3.78
N PHE A 258 1.41 8.75 -3.16
CA PHE A 258 0.37 9.21 -2.25
C PHE A 258 -0.28 10.53 -2.64
N CYS A 259 0.43 11.41 -3.34
CA CYS A 259 -0.04 12.76 -3.65
C CYS A 259 -0.80 12.80 -5.00
N THR A 260 -1.67 11.83 -5.23
CA THR A 260 -2.50 11.74 -6.45
C THR A 260 -3.96 11.46 -6.10
N PRO A 261 -4.93 11.98 -6.86
CA PRO A 261 -6.34 11.65 -6.67
C PRO A 261 -6.62 10.14 -6.73
N GLU A 262 -5.87 9.40 -7.55
CA GLU A 262 -6.03 7.95 -7.66
C GLU A 262 -5.60 7.19 -6.41
N ALA A 263 -4.55 7.67 -5.73
CA ALA A 263 -4.10 7.10 -4.46
C ALA A 263 -5.10 7.34 -3.32
N ALA A 264 -5.81 8.47 -3.34
CA ALA A 264 -6.80 8.87 -2.35
C ALA A 264 -8.16 8.13 -2.44
N GLY A 265 -8.20 6.90 -2.96
CA GLY A 265 -9.45 6.13 -3.02
C GLY A 265 -10.23 6.29 -4.32
N ALA A 266 -9.74 5.58 -5.34
CA ALA A 266 -10.44 5.04 -6.51
C ALA A 266 -11.33 5.99 -7.33
N ASP A 267 -10.75 6.52 -8.41
CA ASP A 267 -11.47 6.95 -9.60
C ASP A 267 -12.34 5.78 -10.15
N PRO A 268 -13.69 5.89 -10.12
CA PRO A 268 -14.57 4.85 -10.65
C PRO A 268 -14.25 4.46 -12.10
N GLU A 269 -13.75 5.39 -12.91
CA GLU A 269 -13.44 5.16 -14.32
C GLU A 269 -12.21 4.27 -14.53
N ARG A 270 -11.39 4.08 -13.49
CA ARG A 270 -10.22 3.17 -13.52
C ARG A 270 -10.46 1.85 -12.80
N SER A 271 -11.61 1.69 -12.13
CA SER A 271 -11.93 0.48 -11.35
C SER A 271 -11.87 -0.81 -12.17
N TRP A 272 -12.12 -0.75 -13.48
CA TRP A 272 -12.03 -1.89 -14.41
C TRP A 272 -10.65 -2.54 -14.44
N ARG A 273 -9.57 -1.78 -14.17
CA ARG A 273 -8.20 -2.31 -14.15
C ARG A 273 -7.98 -3.30 -13.02
N LYS A 274 -8.71 -3.12 -11.90
CA LYS A 274 -8.65 -3.97 -10.70
C LYS A 274 -9.48 -5.26 -10.84
N VAL A 275 -10.38 -5.33 -11.83
CA VAL A 275 -11.21 -6.51 -12.08
C VAL A 275 -10.34 -7.70 -12.47
N GLN A 276 -10.37 -8.73 -11.64
CA GLN A 276 -9.60 -9.95 -11.80
C GLN A 276 -10.23 -10.91 -12.81
N ARG A 277 -9.43 -11.85 -13.33
CA ARG A 277 -9.88 -12.97 -14.17
C ARG A 277 -10.65 -12.57 -15.46
N ARG A 278 -10.43 -11.35 -15.97
CA ARG A 278 -11.03 -10.86 -17.22
C ARG A 278 -10.70 -11.71 -18.45
N GLY A 279 -9.52 -12.35 -18.46
CA GLY A 279 -9.00 -13.02 -19.65
C GLY A 279 -8.87 -12.05 -20.83
N ARG A 280 -8.85 -12.58 -22.06
CA ARG A 280 -8.97 -11.75 -23.26
C ARG A 280 -10.42 -11.32 -23.44
N LEU A 281 -10.64 -10.03 -23.68
CA LEU A 281 -11.94 -9.44 -24.01
C LEU A 281 -11.88 -8.86 -25.42
N SER A 282 -13.01 -8.88 -26.13
CA SER A 282 -13.14 -8.10 -27.36
C SER A 282 -13.08 -6.61 -27.05
N PRO A 283 -12.72 -5.74 -28.00
CA PRO A 283 -12.71 -4.29 -27.78
C PRO A 283 -14.06 -3.78 -27.24
N THR A 284 -15.18 -4.26 -27.78
CA THR A 284 -16.52 -3.92 -27.30
C THR A 284 -16.75 -4.37 -25.85
N ALA A 285 -16.39 -5.61 -25.50
CA ALA A 285 -16.52 -6.08 -24.12
C ALA A 285 -15.60 -5.32 -23.17
N GLN A 286 -14.42 -4.91 -23.62
CA GLN A 286 -13.52 -4.06 -22.85
C GLN A 286 -14.12 -2.67 -22.60
N ALA A 287 -14.76 -2.06 -23.59
CA ALA A 287 -15.46 -0.79 -23.45
C ALA A 287 -16.63 -0.87 -22.45
N ILE A 288 -17.44 -1.94 -22.55
CA ILE A 288 -18.51 -2.23 -21.58
C ILE A 288 -17.95 -2.44 -20.17
N LEU A 289 -16.84 -3.18 -20.03
CA LEU A 289 -16.22 -3.44 -18.74
C LEU A 289 -15.86 -2.14 -18.00
N VAL A 290 -15.42 -1.10 -18.73
CA VAL A 290 -15.10 0.20 -18.12
C VAL A 290 -16.33 0.79 -17.41
N ASP A 291 -17.46 0.89 -18.10
CA ASP A 291 -18.67 1.50 -17.51
C ASP A 291 -19.33 0.61 -16.47
N VAL A 292 -19.36 -0.71 -16.68
CA VAL A 292 -19.93 -1.64 -15.71
C VAL A 292 -19.13 -1.66 -14.42
N ALA A 293 -17.79 -1.65 -14.51
CA ALA A 293 -16.94 -1.56 -13.32
C ALA A 293 -17.12 -0.21 -12.61
N ALA A 294 -17.20 0.89 -13.36
CA ALA A 294 -17.45 2.22 -12.80
C ALA A 294 -18.83 2.32 -12.13
N TRP A 295 -19.86 1.72 -12.72
CA TRP A 295 -21.17 1.58 -12.08
C TRP A 295 -21.07 0.80 -10.77
N ARG A 296 -20.37 -0.34 -10.77
CA ARG A 296 -20.19 -1.18 -9.57
C ARG A 296 -19.50 -0.40 -8.46
N GLU A 297 -18.43 0.33 -8.78
CA GLU A 297 -17.71 1.16 -7.83
C GLU A 297 -18.62 2.22 -7.20
N ARG A 298 -19.40 2.93 -8.02
CA ARG A 298 -20.35 3.94 -7.54
C ARG A 298 -21.47 3.31 -6.70
N ALA A 299 -21.97 2.14 -7.08
CA ALA A 299 -22.98 1.41 -6.32
C ALA A 299 -22.44 0.94 -4.96
N ALA A 300 -21.20 0.43 -4.93
CA ALA A 300 -20.50 0.02 -3.72
C ALA A 300 -20.34 1.20 -2.74
N ARG A 301 -19.87 2.35 -3.25
CA ARG A 301 -19.76 3.58 -2.47
C ARG A 301 -21.10 4.06 -1.93
N ARG A 302 -22.17 4.08 -2.74
CA ARG A 302 -23.51 4.51 -2.30
C ARG A 302 -24.12 3.60 -1.23
N ARG A 303 -23.83 2.29 -1.30
CA ARG A 303 -24.34 1.30 -0.33
C ARG A 303 -23.45 1.15 0.89
N ASP A 304 -22.27 1.76 0.87
CA ASP A 304 -21.18 1.51 1.80
C ASP A 304 -20.91 0.01 1.99
N GLN A 305 -20.69 -0.70 0.88
CA GLN A 305 -20.43 -2.14 0.87
C GLN A 305 -19.24 -2.46 -0.02
N PRO A 306 -18.47 -3.52 0.28
CA PRO A 306 -17.40 -3.99 -0.60
C PRO A 306 -17.91 -4.22 -2.03
N THR A 307 -17.11 -3.86 -3.02
CA THR A 307 -17.47 -3.98 -4.45
C THR A 307 -17.87 -5.40 -4.82
N ALA A 308 -17.22 -6.41 -4.23
CA ALA A 308 -17.52 -7.82 -4.43
C ALA A 308 -18.92 -8.24 -3.91
N TRP A 309 -19.48 -7.53 -2.93
CA TRP A 309 -20.82 -7.77 -2.40
C TRP A 309 -21.91 -7.16 -3.30
N VAL A 310 -21.59 -6.05 -3.98
CA VAL A 310 -22.45 -5.51 -5.04
C VAL A 310 -22.51 -6.47 -6.22
N MET A 311 -21.34 -6.84 -6.74
CA MET A 311 -21.24 -7.80 -7.84
C MET A 311 -19.82 -8.37 -7.95
N LYS A 312 -19.70 -9.70 -7.97
CA LYS A 312 -18.41 -10.39 -8.07
C LYS A 312 -17.74 -10.12 -9.41
N ASP A 313 -16.40 -10.05 -9.42
CA ASP A 313 -15.59 -9.84 -10.64
C ASP A 313 -15.98 -10.75 -11.82
N PRO A 314 -16.18 -12.07 -11.64
CA PRO A 314 -16.60 -12.92 -12.76
C PRO A 314 -17.94 -12.51 -13.37
N THR A 315 -18.90 -12.06 -12.55
CA THR A 315 -20.21 -11.61 -13.05
C THR A 315 -20.08 -10.31 -13.82
N VAL A 316 -19.28 -9.36 -13.34
CA VAL A 316 -18.96 -8.12 -14.09
C VAL A 316 -18.37 -8.43 -15.46
N VAL A 317 -17.42 -9.38 -15.52
CA VAL A 317 -16.80 -9.82 -16.78
C VAL A 317 -17.82 -10.48 -17.71
N GLU A 318 -18.69 -11.34 -17.19
CA GLU A 318 -19.72 -12.00 -18.01
C GLU A 318 -20.77 -11.02 -18.54
N ILE A 319 -21.13 -9.98 -17.78
CA ILE A 319 -21.99 -8.89 -18.28
C ILE A 319 -21.32 -8.15 -19.42
N ALA A 320 -20.03 -7.83 -19.27
CA ALA A 320 -19.27 -7.18 -20.33
C ALA A 320 -19.19 -8.02 -21.61
N ARG A 321 -19.11 -9.35 -21.49
CA ARG A 321 -19.10 -10.28 -22.63
C ARG A 321 -20.47 -10.45 -23.28
N ALA A 322 -21.52 -10.59 -22.47
CA ALA A 322 -22.88 -10.86 -22.93
C ALA A 322 -23.55 -9.60 -23.52
N ALA A 323 -23.12 -8.40 -23.12
CA ALA A 323 -23.67 -7.11 -23.56
C ALA A 323 -25.21 -7.05 -23.50
N PRO A 324 -25.83 -7.33 -22.34
CA PRO A 324 -27.29 -7.43 -22.21
C PRO A 324 -27.97 -6.11 -22.54
N ARG A 325 -29.12 -6.18 -23.25
CA ARG A 325 -29.91 -5.00 -23.63
C ARG A 325 -31.21 -4.86 -22.85
N THR A 326 -31.64 -5.94 -22.20
CA THR A 326 -32.88 -5.98 -21.44
C THR A 326 -32.67 -6.56 -20.04
N ALA A 327 -33.61 -6.31 -19.14
CA ALA A 327 -33.58 -6.90 -17.79
C ALA A 327 -33.67 -8.44 -17.83
N ASP A 328 -34.33 -9.01 -18.84
CA ASP A 328 -34.36 -10.47 -19.04
C ASP A 328 -33.01 -11.04 -19.45
N ASP A 329 -32.23 -10.31 -20.26
CA ASP A 329 -30.88 -10.72 -20.62
C ASP A 329 -29.96 -10.71 -19.40
N LEU A 330 -30.04 -9.67 -18.57
CA LEU A 330 -29.29 -9.61 -17.31
C LEU A 330 -29.61 -10.80 -16.40
N ARG A 331 -30.88 -11.17 -16.25
CA ARG A 331 -31.32 -12.30 -15.41
C ARG A 331 -30.78 -13.66 -15.86
N ARG A 332 -30.43 -13.81 -17.14
CA ARG A 332 -29.84 -15.04 -17.68
C ARG A 332 -28.35 -15.18 -17.35
N ILE A 333 -27.69 -14.11 -16.93
CA ILE A 333 -26.25 -14.11 -16.65
C ILE A 333 -25.99 -14.70 -15.26
N ARG A 334 -25.07 -15.67 -15.21
CA ARG A 334 -24.71 -16.35 -13.96
C ARG A 334 -24.12 -15.36 -12.95
N GLY A 335 -24.70 -15.36 -11.75
CA GLY A 335 -24.26 -14.51 -10.64
C GLY A 335 -24.99 -13.17 -10.55
N VAL A 336 -25.83 -12.82 -11.54
CA VAL A 336 -26.88 -11.83 -11.36
C VAL A 336 -28.00 -12.48 -10.54
N GLY A 337 -28.27 -11.96 -9.35
CA GLY A 337 -29.29 -12.51 -8.47
C GLY A 337 -30.69 -12.44 -9.08
N LYS A 338 -31.56 -13.42 -8.81
CA LYS A 338 -32.93 -13.46 -9.34
C LYS A 338 -33.78 -12.23 -8.95
N GLY A 339 -33.43 -11.55 -7.86
CA GLY A 339 -34.05 -10.31 -7.40
C GLY A 339 -33.40 -9.02 -7.91
N PHE A 340 -32.37 -9.10 -8.77
CA PHE A 340 -31.73 -7.92 -9.35
C PHE A 340 -32.66 -7.29 -10.41
N ALA A 341 -33.35 -6.23 -10.03
CA ALA A 341 -34.41 -5.60 -10.83
C ALA A 341 -34.59 -4.12 -10.46
N GLY A 342 -35.49 -3.44 -11.19
CA GLY A 342 -35.82 -2.04 -10.97
C GLY A 342 -34.66 -1.11 -11.28
N ARG A 343 -34.58 0.00 -10.54
CA ARG A 343 -33.62 1.09 -10.80
C ARG A 343 -32.17 0.63 -10.95
N GLU A 344 -31.73 -0.36 -10.19
CA GLU A 344 -30.34 -0.82 -10.25
C GLU A 344 -30.03 -1.62 -11.52
N ALA A 345 -31.02 -2.40 -12.00
CA ALA A 345 -30.91 -3.06 -13.28
C ALA A 345 -30.92 -2.04 -14.42
N ASP A 346 -31.75 -0.99 -14.31
CA ASP A 346 -31.81 0.09 -15.30
C ASP A 346 -30.49 0.88 -15.34
N GLU A 347 -29.92 1.21 -14.18
CA GLU A 347 -28.61 1.88 -14.09
C GLU A 347 -27.48 1.01 -14.67
N LEU A 348 -27.51 -0.31 -14.45
CA LEU A 348 -26.53 -1.23 -15.01
C LEU A 348 -26.68 -1.39 -16.53
N LEU A 349 -27.92 -1.48 -17.04
CA LEU A 349 -28.18 -1.50 -18.48
C LEU A 349 -27.73 -0.19 -19.13
N ALA A 350 -27.97 0.95 -18.49
CA ALA A 350 -27.47 2.24 -18.95
C ALA A 350 -25.93 2.28 -18.99
N ALA A 351 -25.24 1.67 -18.00
CA ALA A 351 -23.80 1.52 -18.02
C ALA A 351 -23.32 0.62 -19.17
N VAL A 352 -24.02 -0.48 -19.45
CA VAL A 352 -23.74 -1.33 -20.61
C VAL A 352 -23.89 -0.54 -21.92
N GLU A 353 -24.98 0.22 -22.07
CA GLU A 353 -25.22 1.07 -23.25
C GLU A 353 -24.16 2.15 -23.43
N ALA A 354 -23.77 2.83 -22.35
CA ALA A 354 -22.69 3.80 -22.37
C ALA A 354 -21.37 3.17 -22.86
N GLY A 355 -21.09 1.96 -22.39
CA GLY A 355 -19.88 1.23 -22.77
C GLY A 355 -19.88 0.79 -24.22
N LEU A 356 -21.06 0.54 -24.81
CA LEU A 356 -21.20 0.25 -26.23
C LEU A 356 -20.97 1.47 -27.12
N GLY A 357 -21.30 2.67 -26.63
CA GLY A 357 -21.02 3.93 -27.29
C GLY A 357 -19.59 4.46 -27.08
N ARG A 358 -18.83 3.85 -26.16
CA ARG A 358 -17.47 4.28 -25.82
C ARG A 358 -16.43 3.72 -26.81
N THR A 359 -15.44 4.55 -27.15
CA THR A 359 -14.18 4.08 -27.74
C THR A 359 -13.48 3.14 -26.76
N PRO A 360 -13.27 1.87 -27.11
CA PRO A 360 -12.60 0.92 -26.23
C PRO A 360 -11.27 1.47 -25.71
N PRO A 361 -10.95 1.30 -24.42
CA PRO A 361 -9.59 1.58 -23.98
C PRO A 361 -8.64 0.70 -24.80
N PRO A 362 -7.39 1.14 -25.02
CA PRO A 362 -6.42 0.35 -25.77
C PRO A 362 -6.41 -1.08 -25.24
N SER A 363 -6.57 -2.05 -26.12
CA SER A 363 -6.35 -3.45 -25.75
C SER A 363 -4.93 -3.55 -25.21
N GLU A 364 -4.72 -4.36 -24.17
CA GLU A 364 -3.36 -4.77 -23.82
C GLU A 364 -2.70 -5.27 -25.11
N PRO A 365 -1.58 -4.65 -25.56
CA PRO A 365 -0.97 -5.02 -26.83
C PRO A 365 -0.75 -6.52 -26.84
N SER A 366 -1.21 -7.18 -27.91
CA SER A 366 -0.78 -8.53 -28.18
C SER A 366 0.69 -8.45 -28.56
N VAL A 367 1.58 -8.61 -27.57
CA VAL A 367 3.01 -8.61 -27.78
C VAL A 367 3.35 -9.71 -28.78
N PRO A 368 3.91 -9.36 -29.97
CA PRO A 368 4.30 -10.38 -30.93
C PRO A 368 5.22 -11.41 -30.25
N GLN A 369 5.03 -12.70 -30.53
CA GLN A 369 5.80 -13.75 -29.84
C GLN A 369 7.31 -13.54 -29.92
N ARG A 370 7.79 -12.93 -31.02
CA ARG A 370 9.20 -12.52 -31.18
C ARG A 370 9.64 -11.49 -30.15
N VAL A 371 8.82 -10.48 -29.88
CA VAL A 371 9.07 -9.45 -28.85
C VAL A 371 9.05 -10.11 -27.47
N ALA A 372 8.03 -10.92 -27.17
CA ALA A 372 7.92 -11.61 -25.89
C ALA A 372 9.15 -12.49 -25.57
N ARG A 373 9.65 -13.26 -26.55
CA ARG A 373 10.88 -14.05 -26.38
C ARG A 373 12.12 -13.19 -26.14
N ARG A 374 12.22 -12.03 -26.81
CA ARG A 374 13.32 -11.09 -26.59
C ARG A 374 13.25 -10.45 -25.21
N VAL A 375 12.06 -10.03 -24.77
CA VAL A 375 11.83 -9.50 -23.42
C VAL A 375 12.21 -10.55 -22.38
N GLU A 376 11.77 -11.80 -22.53
CA GLU A 376 12.11 -12.89 -21.62
C GLU A 376 13.63 -13.13 -21.52
N ALA A 377 14.33 -13.14 -22.66
CA ALA A 377 15.78 -13.29 -22.70
C ALA A 377 16.50 -12.11 -22.00
N VAL A 378 16.10 -10.87 -22.28
CA VAL A 378 16.70 -9.68 -21.65
C VAL A 378 16.35 -9.61 -20.17
N ALA A 379 15.12 -9.93 -19.78
CA ALA A 379 14.65 -9.93 -18.40
C ALA A 379 15.44 -10.87 -17.50
N THR A 380 15.91 -12.00 -18.06
CA THR A 380 16.79 -12.95 -17.37
C THR A 380 18.10 -12.30 -16.90
N LEU A 381 18.61 -11.30 -17.63
CA LEU A 381 19.79 -10.52 -17.24
C LEU A 381 19.41 -9.24 -16.47
N ALA A 382 18.29 -8.61 -16.80
CA ALA A 382 17.81 -7.39 -16.17
C ALA A 382 17.53 -7.56 -14.67
N VAL A 383 16.91 -8.68 -14.28
CA VAL A 383 16.58 -8.96 -12.87
C VAL A 383 17.83 -9.02 -11.97
N PRO A 384 18.86 -9.84 -12.26
CA PRO A 384 20.08 -9.86 -11.45
C PRO A 384 20.82 -8.52 -11.53
N MET A 385 20.85 -7.87 -12.69
CA MET A 385 21.46 -6.54 -12.84
C MET A 385 20.80 -5.50 -11.92
N ALA A 386 19.48 -5.42 -11.92
CA ALA A 386 18.72 -4.53 -11.03
C ALA A 386 19.04 -4.82 -9.56
N ARG A 387 19.04 -6.10 -9.16
CA ARG A 387 19.37 -6.51 -7.79
C ARG A 387 20.79 -6.11 -7.40
N ILE A 388 21.78 -6.34 -8.25
CA ILE A 388 23.18 -5.99 -7.94
C ILE A 388 23.35 -4.47 -7.86
N ARG A 389 22.75 -3.71 -8.79
CA ARG A 389 22.74 -2.23 -8.72
C ARG A 389 22.15 -1.73 -7.40
N CYS A 390 21.06 -2.34 -6.95
CA CYS A 390 20.45 -2.01 -5.68
C CYS A 390 21.35 -2.39 -4.49
N LEU A 391 22.02 -3.55 -4.53
CA LEU A 391 22.98 -3.96 -3.50
C LEU A 391 24.19 -3.01 -3.42
N ASP A 392 24.80 -2.67 -4.57
CA ASP A 392 25.93 -1.74 -4.65
C ASP A 392 25.60 -0.37 -4.08
N GLN A 393 24.33 0.03 -4.23
CA GLN A 393 23.81 1.30 -3.76
C GLN A 393 23.14 1.19 -2.39
N ASP A 394 23.08 0.03 -1.74
CA ASP A 394 22.40 -0.10 -0.44
C ASP A 394 20.95 0.43 -0.51
N LEU A 395 20.20 -0.07 -1.50
CA LEU A 395 18.84 0.32 -1.85
C LEU A 395 17.95 -0.93 -1.90
N ALA A 396 16.71 -0.83 -1.41
CA ALA A 396 15.78 -1.95 -1.50
C ALA A 396 15.31 -2.16 -2.97
N PRO A 397 15.52 -3.36 -3.57
CA PRO A 397 15.17 -3.62 -4.97
C PRO A 397 13.68 -3.40 -5.29
N GLU A 398 12.80 -3.70 -4.33
CA GLU A 398 11.36 -3.59 -4.47
C GLU A 398 10.89 -2.13 -4.63
N LEU A 399 11.67 -1.16 -4.16
CA LEU A 399 11.39 0.26 -4.41
C LEU A 399 11.75 0.67 -5.84
N VAL A 400 12.75 0.04 -6.45
CA VAL A 400 13.21 0.40 -7.80
C VAL A 400 12.24 -0.14 -8.84
N ALA A 401 12.07 -1.46 -8.88
CA ALA A 401 11.20 -2.13 -9.84
C ALA A 401 10.84 -3.54 -9.39
N THR A 402 9.58 -3.91 -9.55
CA THR A 402 9.15 -5.32 -9.47
C THR A 402 9.51 -6.06 -10.76
N ARG A 403 9.37 -7.40 -10.75
CA ARG A 403 9.52 -8.19 -11.99
C ARG A 403 8.55 -7.73 -13.08
N ALA A 404 7.31 -7.42 -12.71
CA ALA A 404 6.30 -6.94 -13.66
C ALA A 404 6.68 -5.57 -14.26
N ASP A 405 7.26 -4.68 -13.45
CA ASP A 405 7.74 -3.38 -13.93
C ASP A 405 8.88 -3.54 -14.93
N LEU A 406 9.83 -4.44 -14.64
CA LEU A 406 10.93 -4.77 -15.55
C LEU A 406 10.43 -5.34 -16.88
N ASP A 407 9.55 -6.34 -16.84
CA ASP A 407 9.01 -6.95 -18.07
C ASP A 407 8.26 -5.91 -18.91
N ARG A 408 7.43 -5.07 -18.27
CA ARG A 408 6.71 -3.98 -18.95
C ARG A 408 7.63 -2.93 -19.56
N PHE A 409 8.68 -2.54 -18.84
CA PHE A 409 9.65 -1.57 -19.34
C PHE A 409 10.45 -2.12 -20.51
N LEU A 410 10.93 -3.36 -20.41
CA LEU A 410 11.65 -4.03 -21.49
C LEU A 410 10.77 -4.24 -22.73
N GLU A 411 9.49 -4.51 -22.56
CA GLU A 411 8.53 -4.54 -23.66
C GLU A 411 8.47 -3.19 -24.39
N ALA A 412 8.28 -2.09 -23.66
CA ALA A 412 8.28 -0.74 -24.20
C ALA A 412 9.58 -0.41 -24.96
N VAL A 413 10.72 -0.79 -24.40
CA VAL A 413 12.05 -0.62 -25.04
C VAL A 413 12.18 -1.43 -26.32
N VAL A 414 11.75 -2.70 -26.32
CA VAL A 414 11.86 -3.58 -27.49
C VAL A 414 10.90 -3.15 -28.61
N ILE A 415 9.72 -2.64 -28.26
CA ILE A 415 8.74 -2.09 -29.21
C ILE A 415 9.20 -0.72 -29.72
N GLY A 416 9.88 0.06 -28.89
CA GLY A 416 10.32 1.43 -29.20
C GLY A 416 9.26 2.50 -28.92
N GLU A 417 8.28 2.21 -28.06
CA GLU A 417 7.16 3.12 -27.74
C GLU A 417 6.89 3.14 -26.23
N GLY A 418 6.54 4.31 -25.70
CA GLY A 418 6.07 4.46 -24.31
C GLY A 418 7.12 4.24 -23.22
N VAL A 419 8.41 4.25 -23.55
CA VAL A 419 9.51 4.10 -22.57
C VAL A 419 9.46 5.22 -21.54
N ASP A 420 9.33 6.47 -22.00
CA ASP A 420 9.31 7.67 -21.16
C ASP A 420 8.02 7.79 -20.32
N ASP A 421 6.98 7.00 -20.60
CA ASP A 421 5.72 6.99 -19.83
C ASP A 421 5.79 6.09 -18.60
N LEU A 422 6.83 5.26 -18.48
CA LEU A 422 6.98 4.28 -17.41
C LEU A 422 7.92 4.79 -16.32
N PRO A 423 7.74 4.39 -15.05
CA PRO A 423 8.60 4.83 -13.95
C PRO A 423 10.09 4.60 -14.19
N LEU A 424 10.46 3.49 -14.84
CA LEU A 424 11.86 3.18 -15.19
C LEU A 424 12.44 4.06 -16.30
N GLY A 425 11.61 4.78 -17.07
CA GLY A 425 12.04 5.73 -18.10
C GLY A 425 12.11 7.18 -17.60
N GLN A 426 11.87 7.42 -16.30
CA GLN A 426 11.78 8.76 -15.73
C GLN A 426 12.67 8.95 -14.49
N GLY A 427 13.13 10.19 -14.31
CA GLY A 427 13.82 10.67 -13.12
C GLY A 427 14.93 9.74 -12.61
N TRP A 428 15.00 9.59 -11.29
CA TRP A 428 16.06 8.84 -10.63
C TRP A 428 16.10 7.34 -11.01
N ARG A 429 14.96 6.74 -11.36
CA ARG A 429 14.92 5.33 -11.78
C ARG A 429 15.56 5.12 -13.13
N ARG A 430 15.39 6.08 -14.04
CA ARG A 430 16.06 6.06 -15.34
C ARG A 430 17.57 6.11 -15.15
N GLU A 431 18.03 7.08 -14.37
CA GLU A 431 19.45 7.28 -14.06
C GLU A 431 20.06 6.06 -13.34
N LEU A 432 19.33 5.47 -12.40
CA LEU A 432 19.82 4.31 -11.64
C LEU A 432 19.87 3.01 -12.46
N LEU A 433 18.84 2.77 -13.28
CA LEU A 433 18.62 1.47 -13.90
C LEU A 433 18.08 1.53 -15.33
N GLY A 434 17.16 2.45 -15.63
CA GLY A 434 16.48 2.50 -16.93
C GLY A 434 17.40 2.63 -18.13
N ASP A 435 18.39 3.54 -18.09
CA ASP A 435 19.32 3.74 -19.20
C ASP A 435 20.20 2.50 -19.44
N ASP A 436 20.66 1.86 -18.37
CA ASP A 436 21.42 0.61 -18.51
C ASP A 436 20.55 -0.53 -19.06
N LEU A 437 19.26 -0.60 -18.69
CA LEU A 437 18.31 -1.58 -19.25
C LEU A 437 18.03 -1.35 -20.75
N ILE A 438 17.95 -0.09 -21.18
CA ILE A 438 17.81 0.27 -22.60
C ILE A 438 19.02 -0.25 -23.38
N ARG A 439 20.24 0.03 -22.89
CA ARG A 439 21.49 -0.43 -23.51
C ARG A 439 21.63 -1.95 -23.50
N LEU A 440 21.20 -2.61 -22.41
CA LEU A 440 21.14 -4.07 -22.31
C LEU A 440 20.20 -4.67 -23.36
N ALA A 441 19.00 -4.11 -23.52
CA ALA A 441 18.04 -4.58 -24.51
C ALA A 441 18.53 -4.35 -25.96
N ALA A 442 19.30 -3.29 -26.20
CA ALA A 442 19.95 -3.01 -27.48
C ALA A 442 21.15 -3.92 -27.79
N GLY A 443 21.69 -4.61 -26.78
CA GLY A 443 22.87 -5.46 -26.93
C GLY A 443 24.18 -4.67 -27.03
N GLU A 444 24.18 -3.45 -26.48
CA GLU A 444 25.28 -2.48 -26.52
C GLU A 444 26.24 -2.63 -25.33
N VAL A 445 25.92 -3.51 -24.38
CA VAL A 445 26.71 -3.68 -23.15
C VAL A 445 27.12 -5.13 -22.91
N VAL A 446 28.24 -5.28 -22.21
CA VAL A 446 28.71 -6.52 -21.62
C VAL A 446 28.64 -6.41 -20.11
N LEU A 447 28.05 -7.41 -19.46
CA LEU A 447 27.99 -7.53 -18.01
C LEU A 447 29.13 -8.42 -17.52
N SER A 448 29.93 -7.94 -16.56
CA SER A 448 30.94 -8.73 -15.87
C SER A 448 30.85 -8.53 -14.35
N MET A 449 31.31 -9.53 -13.60
CA MET A 449 31.27 -9.52 -12.14
C MET A 449 32.62 -9.07 -11.57
N ASN A 450 32.57 -8.20 -10.56
CA ASN A 450 33.73 -7.87 -9.73
C ASN A 450 33.68 -8.68 -8.42
N HIS A 451 34.85 -8.91 -7.82
CA HIS A 451 34.95 -9.51 -6.49
C HIS A 451 34.65 -8.52 -5.36
N GLU A 452 34.65 -7.22 -5.66
CA GLU A 452 34.38 -6.12 -4.73
C GLU A 452 33.32 -5.17 -5.31
N ALA A 453 32.70 -4.37 -4.45
CA ALA A 453 31.71 -3.38 -4.87
C ALA A 453 32.37 -2.27 -5.74
N PRO A 454 31.74 -1.83 -6.86
CA PRO A 454 30.47 -2.32 -7.37
C PRO A 454 30.60 -3.73 -7.97
N TYR A 455 29.75 -4.67 -7.53
CA TYR A 455 29.85 -6.09 -7.89
C TYR A 455 29.50 -6.34 -9.36
N LEU A 456 28.79 -5.41 -10.01
CA LEU A 456 28.46 -5.48 -11.44
C LEU A 456 29.17 -4.37 -12.22
N ARG A 457 29.97 -4.79 -13.20
CA ARG A 457 30.56 -3.90 -14.20
C ARG A 457 29.75 -3.99 -15.50
N ILE A 458 29.42 -2.83 -16.05
CA ILE A 458 28.72 -2.69 -17.33
C ILE A 458 29.64 -1.93 -18.27
N GLU A 459 30.13 -2.60 -19.31
CA GLU A 459 31.05 -2.04 -20.29
C GLU A 459 30.36 -1.93 -21.64
N GLU A 460 30.78 -0.95 -22.47
CA GLU A 460 30.34 -0.92 -23.86
C GLU A 460 30.84 -2.16 -24.59
N ARG A 461 29.96 -2.73 -25.41
CA ARG A 461 30.33 -3.82 -26.28
C ARG A 461 31.38 -3.31 -27.28
N PRO A 462 32.56 -3.95 -27.37
CA PRO A 462 33.57 -3.55 -28.33
C PRO A 462 32.99 -3.55 -29.74
N ALA A 463 33.33 -2.52 -30.55
CA ALA A 463 33.06 -2.55 -31.98
C ALA A 463 33.80 -3.76 -32.56
N GLY A 464 33.04 -4.70 -33.12
CA GLY A 464 33.55 -5.95 -33.67
C GLY A 464 34.33 -5.79 -34.96
#